data_AF-A0A956NXZ9-F1
#
_entry.id   AF-A0A956NXZ9-F1
#
_cell.length_a   1.000
_cell.length_b   1.000
_cell.length_c   1.000
_cell.angle_alpha   90.00
_cell.angle_beta   90.00
_cell.angle_gamma   90.00
#
_symmetry.space_group_name_H-M   'P 1'
#
loop_
_entity.id
_entity.type
_entity.pdbx_description
1 polymer ?
#
loop_
_entity_poly.entity_id
_entity_poly.type
_entity_poly.pdbx_seq_one_letter_code
_entity_poly.pdbx_strand_id
1 'polypeptide(L)'
;APIMTSIAMMVVSMILLFVWPVVFSGLVTFGTTISKLGAVGAGLYGFFNRLLIPTGLHHALNSVFWFDVAGINDIGNFWGNTGIKGTTGMYQAGFFPIMMFGLPGGALAMYHTAKDNKKKVVASLMIAASFAAFFTGVTEPLEFSFMFAAPVLYLVHAVLTGISLFIAATFQWTAGFGFSAGLVDFILSSSLPLANKPFMLILQGLVFFAIYYFVFRFIIIKFNLATPGRDEDEEMIEEEVAAVTSNGSTVSAKDAKFKRQAETIYAGLGGDANVTSIDNCTTRLRLEVKDMSLVDEKKIKSAGIAGINKVSDHNIQVIVGTEVQFVADEMIKLRK
;
A
#
# COMPACT_ATOMS: atom_id res chain seq x y z
N ALA A 1 -18.56 20.64 -10.12
CA ALA A 1 -18.73 22.07 -10.46
C ALA A 1 -17.57 22.86 -9.87
N PRO A 2 -16.62 23.34 -10.70
CA PRO A 2 -15.42 24.05 -10.22
C PRO A 2 -15.73 25.27 -9.32
N ILE A 3 -16.80 26.01 -9.62
CA ILE A 3 -17.22 27.19 -8.83
C ILE A 3 -17.59 26.83 -7.38
N MET A 4 -18.35 25.76 -7.18
CA MET A 4 -18.73 25.30 -5.84
C MET A 4 -17.52 24.78 -5.06
N THR A 5 -16.59 24.10 -5.73
CA THR A 5 -15.33 23.69 -5.13
C THR A 5 -14.52 24.90 -4.69
N SER A 6 -14.41 25.96 -5.49
CA SER A 6 -13.70 27.19 -5.11
C SER A 6 -14.30 27.87 -3.88
N ILE A 7 -15.64 27.97 -3.82
CA ILE A 7 -16.32 28.57 -2.67
C ILE A 7 -16.12 27.72 -1.40
N ALA A 8 -16.26 26.39 -1.52
CA ALA A 8 -16.02 25.48 -0.40
C ALA A 8 -14.57 25.52 0.09
N MET A 9 -13.60 25.52 -0.82
CA MET A 9 -12.17 25.57 -0.47
C MET A 9 -11.76 26.92 0.12
N MET A 10 -12.43 28.02 -0.24
CA MET A 10 -12.22 29.31 0.41
C MET A 10 -12.64 29.27 1.89
N VAL A 11 -13.79 28.66 2.20
CA VAL A 11 -14.22 28.45 3.60
C VAL A 11 -13.24 27.54 4.35
N VAL A 12 -12.86 26.41 3.73
CA VAL A 12 -11.87 25.47 4.33
C VAL A 12 -10.53 26.17 4.58
N SER A 13 -10.05 27.00 3.65
CA SER A 13 -8.80 27.74 3.80
C SER A 13 -8.87 28.74 4.95
N MET A 14 -9.98 29.47 5.10
CA MET A 14 -10.19 30.37 6.25
C MET A 14 -10.12 29.63 7.58
N ILE A 15 -10.69 28.42 7.67
CA ILE A 15 -10.60 27.59 8.88
C ILE A 15 -9.16 27.12 9.10
N LEU A 16 -8.50 26.60 8.06
CA LEU A 16 -7.13 26.09 8.13
C LEU A 16 -6.12 27.19 8.50
N LEU A 17 -6.35 28.46 8.15
CA LEU A 17 -5.50 29.57 8.59
C LEU A 17 -5.35 29.65 10.11
N PHE A 18 -6.35 29.23 10.88
CA PHE A 18 -6.31 29.22 12.34
C PHE A 18 -5.98 27.85 12.92
N VAL A 19 -6.51 26.78 12.30
CA VAL A 19 -6.32 25.40 12.81
C VAL A 19 -4.93 24.86 12.50
N TRP A 20 -4.42 25.09 11.27
CA TRP A 20 -3.14 24.53 10.85
C TRP A 20 -1.95 25.04 11.66
N PRO A 21 -1.83 26.34 12.02
CA PRO A 21 -0.74 26.78 12.89
C PRO A 21 -0.68 26.06 14.24
N VAL A 22 -1.84 25.76 14.84
CA VAL A 22 -1.91 25.02 16.11
C VAL A 22 -1.42 23.58 15.92
N VAL A 23 -1.90 22.89 14.87
CA VAL A 23 -1.46 21.53 14.54
C VAL A 23 0.03 21.48 14.22
N PHE A 24 0.50 22.39 13.36
CA PHE A 24 1.90 22.50 12.97
C PHE A 24 2.80 22.80 14.16
N SER A 25 2.43 23.75 15.03
CA SER A 25 3.17 24.05 16.25
C SER A 25 3.22 22.84 17.19
N GLY A 26 2.12 22.09 17.31
CA GLY A 26 2.09 20.83 18.05
C GLY A 26 3.07 19.80 17.50
N LEU A 27 3.10 19.60 16.19
CA LEU A 27 4.03 18.67 15.52
C LEU A 27 5.49 19.10 15.68
N VAL A 28 5.81 20.39 15.51
CA VAL A 28 7.16 20.91 15.72
C VAL A 28 7.59 20.77 17.18
N THR A 29 6.70 21.08 18.13
CA THR A 29 6.98 20.93 19.58
C THR A 29 7.21 19.47 19.94
N PHE A 30 6.38 18.57 19.41
CA PHE A 30 6.54 17.13 19.60
C PHE A 30 7.89 16.65 19.05
N GLY A 31 8.20 16.98 17.78
CA GLY A 31 9.46 16.57 17.14
C GLY A 31 10.70 17.15 17.83
N THR A 32 10.69 18.43 18.19
CA THR A 32 11.82 19.08 18.91
C THR A 32 11.99 18.57 20.35
N THR A 33 10.92 18.06 20.97
CA THR A 33 11.00 17.45 22.30
C THR A 33 11.68 16.08 22.21
N ILE A 34 11.25 15.22 21.27
CA ILE A 34 11.84 13.89 21.12
C ILE A 34 13.27 13.97 20.57
N SER A 35 13.62 14.98 19.77
CA SER A 35 14.98 15.12 19.22
C SER A 35 16.07 15.32 20.28
N LYS A 36 15.70 15.80 21.48
CA LYS A 36 16.60 15.98 22.63
C LYS A 36 16.89 14.67 23.37
N LEU A 37 16.23 13.58 23.02
CA LEU A 37 16.35 12.29 23.71
C LEU A 37 17.42 11.36 23.10
N GLY A 38 18.22 11.85 22.15
CA GLY A 38 19.28 11.07 21.49
C GLY A 38 18.73 9.81 20.82
N ALA A 39 19.30 8.64 21.14
CA ALA A 39 18.89 7.37 20.54
C ALA A 39 17.41 7.03 20.80
N VAL A 40 16.90 7.34 21.99
CA VAL A 40 15.46 7.16 22.31
C VAL A 40 14.60 8.05 21.40
N GLY A 41 15.07 9.27 21.14
CA GLY A 41 14.45 10.20 20.20
C GLY A 41 14.37 9.65 18.78
N ALA A 42 15.47 9.08 18.28
CA ALA A 42 15.51 8.43 16.97
C ALA A 42 14.53 7.26 16.89
N GLY A 43 14.42 6.45 17.96
CA GLY A 43 13.47 5.34 18.01
C GLY A 43 12.00 5.79 18.01
N LEU A 44 11.65 6.78 18.84
CA LEU A 44 10.30 7.37 18.84
C LEU A 44 9.98 7.98 17.48
N TYR A 45 10.93 8.69 16.88
CA TYR A 45 10.79 9.24 15.54
C TYR A 45 10.46 8.15 14.52
N GLY A 46 11.22 7.05 14.47
CA GLY A 46 10.96 5.94 13.56
C GLY A 46 9.59 5.30 13.74
N PHE A 47 9.16 5.13 15.00
CA PHE A 47 7.85 4.59 15.35
C PHE A 47 6.71 5.48 14.83
N PHE A 48 6.72 6.78 15.17
CA PHE A 48 5.68 7.71 14.76
C PHE A 48 5.72 8.01 13.27
N ASN A 49 6.91 8.04 12.65
CA ASN A 49 7.07 8.17 11.22
C ASN A 49 6.28 7.09 10.48
N ARG A 50 6.40 5.82 10.87
CA ARG A 50 5.60 4.74 10.29
C ARG A 50 4.12 4.91 10.64
N LEU A 51 3.77 5.08 11.92
CA LEU A 51 2.38 5.15 12.36
C LEU A 51 1.54 6.22 11.64
N LEU A 52 2.18 7.31 11.20
CA LEU A 52 1.53 8.43 10.53
C LEU A 52 1.38 8.28 9.00
N ILE A 53 1.96 7.26 8.36
CA ILE A 53 1.86 7.06 6.90
C ILE A 53 0.42 6.97 6.40
N PRO A 54 -0.52 6.25 7.04
CA PRO A 54 -1.91 6.15 6.56
C PRO A 54 -2.61 7.51 6.42
N THR A 55 -2.13 8.53 7.15
CA THR A 55 -2.66 9.89 7.12
C THR A 55 -1.81 10.86 6.29
N GLY A 56 -0.64 10.44 5.81
CA GLY A 56 0.35 11.32 5.16
C GLY A 56 1.12 12.25 6.10
N LEU A 57 0.77 12.31 7.41
CA LEU A 57 1.38 13.24 8.37
C LEU A 57 2.85 12.95 8.69
N HIS A 58 3.36 11.79 8.30
CA HIS A 58 4.78 11.46 8.41
C HIS A 58 5.68 12.47 7.69
N HIS A 59 5.22 13.08 6.58
CA HIS A 59 5.97 14.16 5.91
C HIS A 59 6.16 15.39 6.78
N ALA A 60 5.16 15.76 7.59
CA ALA A 60 5.28 16.88 8.51
C ALA A 60 6.31 16.59 9.62
N LEU A 61 6.37 15.33 10.09
CA LEU A 61 7.41 14.91 11.02
C LEU A 61 8.80 14.94 10.33
N ASN A 62 8.90 14.45 9.10
CA ASN A 62 10.13 14.48 8.31
C ASN A 62 10.67 15.91 8.13
N SER A 63 9.79 16.90 7.93
CA SER A 63 10.15 18.31 7.86
C SER A 63 10.94 18.80 9.07
N VAL A 64 10.65 18.28 10.27
CA VAL A 64 11.33 18.65 11.52
C VAL A 64 12.73 18.01 11.61
N PHE A 65 12.86 16.74 11.21
CA PHE A 65 14.09 15.96 11.42
C PHE A 65 15.02 15.98 10.21
N TRP A 66 14.50 15.64 9.05
CA TRP A 66 15.29 15.51 7.82
C TRP A 66 15.65 16.87 7.23
N PHE A 67 14.79 17.87 7.43
CA PHE A 67 14.91 19.20 6.87
C PHE A 67 15.04 20.28 7.96
N ASP A 68 15.17 21.54 7.54
CA ASP A 68 15.61 22.64 8.40
C ASP A 68 14.50 23.33 9.21
N VAL A 69 13.29 22.77 9.27
CA VAL A 69 12.15 23.42 9.95
C VAL A 69 12.43 23.66 11.43
N ALA A 70 13.23 22.80 12.06
CA ALA A 70 13.60 22.94 13.47
C ALA A 70 15.12 23.04 13.70
N GLY A 71 15.89 23.36 12.66
CA GLY A 71 17.35 23.49 12.75
C GLY A 71 18.12 22.16 12.87
N ILE A 72 17.47 21.01 12.61
CA ILE A 72 18.12 19.69 12.62
C ILE A 72 18.77 19.42 11.26
N ASN A 73 17.99 19.52 10.17
CA ASN A 73 18.43 19.35 8.79
C ASN A 73 19.31 18.11 8.58
N ASP A 74 18.88 16.95 9.09
CA ASP A 74 19.72 15.75 9.17
C ASP A 74 20.21 15.29 7.79
N ILE A 75 19.38 15.36 6.75
CA ILE A 75 19.78 15.03 5.37
C ILE A 75 20.81 16.05 4.87
N GLY A 76 20.48 17.34 4.93
CA GLY A 76 21.36 18.39 4.42
C GLY A 76 22.73 18.38 5.09
N ASN A 77 22.77 18.21 6.41
CA ASN A 77 24.00 18.17 7.18
C ASN A 77 24.83 16.90 6.93
N PHE A 78 24.17 15.75 6.69
CA PHE A 78 24.87 14.50 6.38
C PHE A 78 25.57 14.57 5.02
N TRP A 79 24.84 14.97 3.98
CA TRP A 79 25.36 15.07 2.62
C TRP A 79 26.29 16.27 2.40
N GLY A 80 26.07 17.36 3.13
CA GLY A 80 26.94 18.55 3.12
C GLY A 80 28.22 18.40 3.95
N ASN A 81 28.37 17.30 4.70
CA ASN A 81 29.51 17.07 5.60
C ASN A 81 29.71 18.19 6.65
N THR A 82 28.61 18.82 7.10
CA THR A 82 28.61 19.91 8.10
C THR A 82 28.23 19.43 9.50
N GLY A 83 27.89 18.14 9.64
CA GLY A 83 27.44 17.52 10.88
C GLY A 83 28.53 16.87 11.74
N ILE A 84 28.09 16.15 12.77
CA ILE A 84 28.95 15.42 13.72
C ILE A 84 28.90 13.94 13.37
N LYS A 85 30.07 13.34 13.10
CA LYS A 85 30.18 11.90 12.78
C LYS A 85 29.56 11.04 13.88
N GLY A 86 28.72 10.07 13.48
CA GLY A 86 28.01 9.18 14.40
C GLY A 86 26.78 9.77 15.09
N THR A 87 26.50 11.06 14.88
CA THR A 87 25.31 11.75 15.40
C THR A 87 24.41 12.20 14.25
N THR A 88 24.98 12.91 13.28
CA THR A 88 24.27 13.27 12.04
C THR A 88 24.03 12.01 11.20
N GLY A 89 22.81 11.83 10.74
CA GLY A 89 22.30 10.61 10.12
C GLY A 89 21.54 9.69 11.07
N MET A 90 21.43 10.01 12.37
CA MET A 90 20.71 9.14 13.33
C MET A 90 19.21 9.00 13.02
N TYR A 91 18.61 9.99 12.37
CA TYR A 91 17.20 9.97 11.96
C TYR A 91 17.02 9.38 10.55
N GLN A 92 18.08 8.86 9.94
CA GLN A 92 18.08 8.24 8.62
C GLN A 92 18.50 6.77 8.70
N ALA A 93 19.59 6.48 9.40
CA ALA A 93 20.30 5.20 9.34
C ALA A 93 19.44 3.97 9.67
N GLY A 94 18.56 4.07 10.66
CA GLY A 94 17.73 2.93 11.08
C GLY A 94 16.63 2.51 10.11
N PHE A 95 16.38 3.28 9.04
CA PHE A 95 15.46 2.87 7.98
C PHE A 95 16.08 1.83 7.05
N PHE A 96 17.40 1.84 6.81
CA PHE A 96 18.06 0.90 5.90
C PHE A 96 17.81 -0.58 6.30
N PRO A 97 18.01 -0.99 7.58
CA PRO A 97 17.69 -2.35 8.01
C PRO A 97 16.24 -2.78 7.73
N ILE A 98 15.30 -1.84 7.81
CA ILE A 98 13.87 -2.14 7.64
C ILE A 98 13.51 -2.23 6.15
N MET A 99 13.87 -1.23 5.37
CA MET A 99 13.50 -1.13 3.95
C MET A 99 14.21 -2.21 3.13
N MET A 100 15.49 -2.44 3.40
CA MET A 100 16.29 -3.41 2.66
C MET A 100 16.09 -4.86 3.11
N PHE A 101 15.66 -5.11 4.35
CA PHE A 101 15.66 -6.48 4.88
C PHE A 101 14.41 -6.82 5.68
N GLY A 102 13.99 -5.98 6.62
CA GLY A 102 12.78 -6.23 7.42
C GLY A 102 11.54 -6.45 6.54
N LEU A 103 11.22 -5.50 5.67
CA LEU A 103 10.06 -5.58 4.78
C LEU A 103 10.13 -6.78 3.82
N PRO A 104 11.25 -7.06 3.13
CA PRO A 104 11.42 -8.33 2.39
C PRO A 104 11.19 -9.60 3.23
N GLY A 105 11.64 -9.62 4.49
CA GLY A 105 11.38 -10.72 5.42
C GLY A 105 9.88 -10.88 5.74
N GLY A 106 9.18 -9.76 5.92
CA GLY A 106 7.72 -9.73 6.10
C GLY A 106 6.96 -10.20 4.84
N ALA A 107 7.40 -9.78 3.66
CA ALA A 107 6.86 -10.24 2.38
C ALA A 107 7.04 -11.75 2.18
N LEU A 108 8.22 -12.30 2.54
CA LEU A 108 8.45 -13.74 2.52
C LEU A 108 7.50 -14.48 3.48
N ALA A 109 7.26 -13.92 4.67
CA ALA A 109 6.28 -14.48 5.61
C ALA A 109 4.88 -14.50 5.00
N MET A 110 4.41 -13.39 4.41
CA MET A 110 3.10 -13.31 3.76
C MET A 110 2.97 -14.34 2.64
N TYR A 111 3.98 -14.47 1.78
CA TYR A 111 4.02 -15.51 0.73
C TYR A 111 3.91 -16.93 1.30
N HIS A 112 4.68 -17.27 2.35
CA HIS A 112 4.62 -18.59 2.97
C HIS A 112 3.31 -18.87 3.69
N THR A 113 2.57 -17.84 4.09
CA THR A 113 1.26 -17.97 4.71
C THR A 113 0.09 -17.85 3.72
N ALA A 114 0.34 -17.55 2.44
CA ALA A 114 -0.71 -17.49 1.43
C ALA A 114 -1.27 -18.89 1.13
N LYS A 115 -2.55 -18.93 0.71
CA LYS A 115 -3.21 -20.17 0.25
C LYS A 115 -2.50 -20.72 -1.00
N ASP A 116 -2.47 -22.05 -1.14
CA ASP A 116 -1.67 -22.71 -2.18
C ASP A 116 -2.07 -22.33 -3.61
N ASN A 117 -3.36 -22.09 -3.86
CA ASN A 117 -3.88 -21.59 -5.13
C ASN A 117 -3.48 -20.14 -5.44
N LYS A 118 -3.19 -19.32 -4.43
CA LYS A 118 -2.85 -17.89 -4.57
C LYS A 118 -1.36 -17.60 -4.47
N LYS A 119 -0.54 -18.58 -4.07
CA LYS A 119 0.92 -18.42 -3.88
C LYS A 119 1.64 -17.78 -5.05
N LYS A 120 1.28 -18.12 -6.29
CA LYS A 120 1.93 -17.56 -7.49
C LYS A 120 1.67 -16.06 -7.63
N VAL A 121 0.44 -15.63 -7.41
CA VAL A 121 0.05 -14.22 -7.45
C VAL A 121 0.73 -13.46 -6.32
N VAL A 122 0.63 -13.97 -5.08
CA VAL A 122 1.28 -13.35 -3.92
C VAL A 122 2.80 -13.27 -4.11
N ALA A 123 3.45 -14.30 -4.63
CA ALA A 123 4.88 -14.27 -4.92
C ALA A 123 5.25 -13.12 -5.86
N SER A 124 4.51 -12.94 -6.97
CA SER A 124 4.78 -11.86 -7.92
C SER A 124 4.67 -10.47 -7.27
N LEU A 125 3.61 -10.24 -6.49
CA LEU A 125 3.39 -8.96 -5.79
C LEU A 125 4.46 -8.71 -4.74
N MET A 126 4.73 -9.71 -3.89
CA MET A 126 5.68 -9.60 -2.78
C MET A 126 7.11 -9.41 -3.27
N ILE A 127 7.52 -10.09 -4.35
CA ILE A 127 8.86 -9.92 -4.94
C ILE A 127 9.01 -8.51 -5.53
N ALA A 128 8.03 -8.04 -6.31
CA ALA A 128 8.09 -6.72 -6.93
C ALA A 128 8.12 -5.61 -5.86
N ALA A 129 7.25 -5.70 -4.85
CA ALA A 129 7.18 -4.73 -3.76
C ALA A 129 8.44 -4.77 -2.87
N SER A 130 8.97 -5.96 -2.58
CA SER A 130 10.23 -6.12 -1.83
C SER A 130 11.42 -5.57 -2.61
N PHE A 131 11.46 -5.76 -3.93
CA PHE A 131 12.51 -5.19 -4.76
C PHE A 131 12.45 -3.66 -4.78
N ALA A 132 11.26 -3.05 -4.88
CA ALA A 132 11.11 -1.61 -4.77
C ALA A 132 11.60 -1.10 -3.41
N ALA A 133 11.17 -1.70 -2.30
CA ALA A 133 11.61 -1.34 -0.96
C ALA A 133 13.13 -1.50 -0.79
N PHE A 134 13.69 -2.62 -1.26
CA PHE A 134 15.12 -2.88 -1.16
C PHE A 134 15.95 -1.92 -2.00
N PHE A 135 15.57 -1.71 -3.26
CA PHE A 135 16.41 -0.99 -4.21
C PHE A 135 16.29 0.52 -4.03
N THR A 136 15.07 1.05 -3.92
CA THR A 136 14.82 2.50 -3.87
C THR A 136 14.41 2.99 -2.49
N GLY A 137 14.05 2.11 -1.55
CA GLY A 137 13.49 2.51 -0.26
C GLY A 137 12.00 2.89 -0.30
N VAL A 138 11.30 2.66 -1.41
CA VAL A 138 9.85 2.91 -1.53
C VAL A 138 9.09 1.74 -0.91
N THR A 139 8.38 1.98 0.18
CA THR A 139 7.78 0.92 1.02
C THR A 139 6.29 0.74 0.80
N GLU A 140 5.62 1.74 0.23
CA GLU A 140 4.17 1.83 0.06
C GLU A 140 3.58 0.63 -0.68
N PRO A 141 4.15 0.13 -1.80
CA PRO A 141 3.59 -1.04 -2.49
C PRO A 141 3.47 -2.29 -1.61
N LEU A 142 4.35 -2.41 -0.61
CA LEU A 142 4.36 -3.54 0.33
C LEU A 142 3.51 -3.21 1.56
N GLU A 143 3.71 -2.05 2.19
CA GLU A 143 2.97 -1.63 3.38
C GLU A 143 1.47 -1.54 3.12
N PHE A 144 1.05 -1.03 1.96
CA PHE A 144 -0.38 -0.88 1.62
C PHE A 144 -1.07 -2.23 1.41
N SER A 145 -0.31 -3.28 1.09
CA SER A 145 -0.87 -4.64 0.91
C SER A 145 -1.40 -5.25 2.21
N PHE A 146 -0.99 -4.74 3.37
CA PHE A 146 -1.43 -5.29 4.67
C PHE A 146 -1.84 -4.23 5.70
N MET A 147 -1.52 -2.94 5.53
CA MET A 147 -1.78 -1.95 6.60
C MET A 147 -3.26 -1.82 6.98
N PHE A 148 -4.16 -1.94 6.00
CA PHE A 148 -5.60 -1.81 6.21
C PHE A 148 -6.26 -3.15 6.51
N ALA A 149 -5.76 -4.23 5.90
CA ALA A 149 -6.31 -5.57 6.08
C ALA A 149 -5.82 -6.24 7.40
N ALA A 150 -4.62 -5.88 7.86
CA ALA A 150 -4.00 -6.39 9.07
C ALA A 150 -3.32 -5.26 9.88
N PRO A 151 -4.10 -4.34 10.51
CA PRO A 151 -3.55 -3.19 11.24
C PRO A 151 -2.57 -3.57 12.38
N VAL A 152 -2.75 -4.74 12.98
CA VAL A 152 -1.85 -5.26 14.02
C VAL A 152 -0.43 -5.49 13.48
N LEU A 153 -0.29 -6.05 12.27
CA LEU A 153 1.02 -6.21 11.63
C LEU A 153 1.65 -4.84 11.33
N TYR A 154 0.82 -3.85 11.00
CA TYR A 154 1.30 -2.50 10.74
C TYR A 154 1.84 -1.83 12.00
N LEU A 155 1.15 -1.99 13.13
CA LEU A 155 1.65 -1.52 14.43
C LEU A 155 2.99 -2.20 14.78
N VAL A 156 3.10 -3.51 14.57
CA VAL A 156 4.34 -4.25 14.80
C VAL A 156 5.46 -3.74 13.88
N HIS A 157 5.16 -3.49 12.61
CA HIS A 157 6.11 -2.88 11.66
C HIS A 157 6.60 -1.51 12.17
N ALA A 158 5.70 -0.65 12.68
CA ALA A 158 6.06 0.64 13.23
C ALA A 158 6.97 0.51 14.47
N VAL A 159 6.64 -0.42 15.39
CA VAL A 159 7.46 -0.70 16.59
C VAL A 159 8.85 -1.20 16.19
N LEU A 160 8.94 -2.17 15.28
CA LEU A 160 10.22 -2.70 14.80
C LEU A 160 11.06 -1.63 14.11
N THR A 161 10.43 -0.70 13.37
CA THR A 161 11.12 0.43 12.77
C THR A 161 11.70 1.37 13.83
N GLY A 162 10.92 1.69 14.87
CA GLY A 162 11.42 2.46 16.00
C GLY A 162 12.60 1.78 16.71
N ILE A 163 12.51 0.48 16.96
CA ILE A 163 13.61 -0.29 17.55
C ILE A 163 14.87 -0.25 16.65
N SER A 164 14.69 -0.34 15.33
CA SER A 164 15.80 -0.27 14.38
C SER A 164 16.55 1.07 14.45
N LEU A 165 15.82 2.19 14.48
CA LEU A 165 16.42 3.52 14.63
C LEU A 165 17.07 3.70 15.99
N PHE A 166 16.44 3.22 17.06
CA PHE A 166 17.04 3.25 18.40
C PHE A 166 18.39 2.51 18.45
N ILE A 167 18.47 1.30 17.89
CA ILE A 167 19.69 0.50 17.85
C ILE A 167 20.78 1.22 17.05
N ALA A 168 20.46 1.64 15.83
CA ALA A 168 21.42 2.32 14.95
C ALA A 168 21.97 3.59 15.61
N ALA A 169 21.10 4.40 16.22
CA ALA A 169 21.50 5.62 16.92
C ALA A 169 22.33 5.33 18.19
N THR A 170 21.98 4.29 18.96
CA THR A 170 22.71 3.89 20.18
C THR A 170 24.16 3.52 19.88
N PHE A 171 24.39 2.76 18.81
CA PHE A 171 25.73 2.37 18.39
C PHE A 171 26.39 3.36 17.42
N GLN A 172 25.73 4.50 17.18
CA GLN A 172 26.19 5.56 16.28
C GLN A 172 26.46 5.05 14.86
N TRP A 173 25.71 4.06 14.40
CA TRP A 173 25.80 3.57 13.02
C TRP A 173 25.06 4.54 12.12
N THR A 174 25.79 5.22 11.23
CA THR A 174 25.24 6.27 10.39
C THR A 174 25.47 6.00 8.91
N ALA A 175 24.39 6.11 8.16
CA ALA A 175 24.32 6.23 6.71
C ALA A 175 23.18 7.20 6.41
N GLY A 176 23.25 7.89 5.29
CA GLY A 176 22.27 8.92 4.91
C GLY A 176 21.54 8.54 3.63
N PHE A 177 20.40 9.16 3.38
CA PHE A 177 19.69 9.04 2.12
C PHE A 177 19.30 10.41 1.57
N GLY A 178 19.24 10.54 0.26
CA GLY A 178 18.72 11.72 -0.43
C GLY A 178 17.24 11.59 -0.81
N PHE A 179 16.78 10.35 -1.04
CA PHE A 179 15.39 10.05 -1.37
C PHE A 179 14.73 9.14 -0.33
N SER A 180 15.26 7.94 -0.11
CA SER A 180 14.78 7.00 0.90
C SER A 180 15.87 5.98 1.29
N ALA A 181 15.65 5.09 2.24
CA ALA A 181 16.70 4.21 2.75
C ALA A 181 16.89 2.91 1.93
N GLY A 182 16.98 3.03 0.60
CA GLY A 182 17.22 1.92 -0.32
C GLY A 182 18.71 1.59 -0.54
N LEU A 183 18.98 0.50 -1.26
CA LEU A 183 20.33 0.07 -1.63
C LEU A 183 21.13 1.17 -2.33
N VAL A 184 20.50 1.92 -3.22
CA VAL A 184 21.17 3.00 -3.96
C VAL A 184 21.70 4.07 -3.00
N ASP A 185 20.84 4.58 -2.12
CA ASP A 185 21.22 5.55 -1.10
C ASP A 185 22.28 5.00 -0.13
N PHE A 186 22.20 3.70 0.21
CA PHE A 186 23.19 3.07 1.08
C PHE A 186 24.58 3.06 0.42
N ILE A 187 24.67 2.62 -0.83
CA ILE A 187 25.94 2.56 -1.57
C ILE A 187 26.54 3.97 -1.67
N LEU A 188 25.73 4.95 -2.10
CA LEU A 188 26.18 6.32 -2.29
C LEU A 188 26.62 6.99 -0.98
N SER A 189 25.92 6.73 0.12
CA SER A 189 26.21 7.36 1.41
C SER A 189 27.29 6.67 2.23
N SER A 190 27.52 5.37 2.03
CA SER A 190 28.45 4.56 2.83
C SER A 190 29.91 5.05 2.82
N SER A 191 30.28 5.81 1.80
CA SER A 191 31.64 6.34 1.62
C SER A 191 31.77 7.81 2.04
N LEU A 192 30.70 8.45 2.51
CA LEU A 192 30.74 9.83 2.97
C LEU A 192 31.50 9.96 4.29
N PRO A 193 32.15 11.11 4.57
CA PRO A 193 32.96 11.26 5.78
C PRO A 193 32.17 11.10 7.09
N LEU A 194 30.88 11.48 7.08
CA LEU A 194 29.96 11.34 8.21
C LEU A 194 29.35 9.93 8.35
N ALA A 195 29.56 9.04 7.38
CA ALA A 195 29.20 7.64 7.52
C ALA A 195 30.07 6.99 8.61
N ASN A 196 29.42 6.31 9.54
CA ASN A 196 30.08 5.68 10.67
C ASN A 196 29.63 4.22 10.78
N LYS A 197 30.57 3.30 10.53
CA LYS A 197 30.31 1.85 10.49
C LYS A 197 29.04 1.46 9.71
N PRO A 198 28.81 1.98 8.48
CA PRO A 198 27.55 1.77 7.75
C PRO A 198 27.24 0.30 7.48
N PHE A 199 28.26 -0.56 7.32
CA PHE A 199 28.08 -2.01 7.13
C PHE A 199 27.39 -2.71 8.31
N MET A 200 27.41 -2.13 9.51
CA MET A 200 26.65 -2.67 10.64
C MET A 200 25.14 -2.57 10.42
N LEU A 201 24.67 -1.65 9.56
CA LEU A 201 23.26 -1.56 9.15
C LEU A 201 22.86 -2.75 8.26
N ILE A 202 23.78 -3.31 7.48
CA ILE A 202 23.53 -4.56 6.73
C ILE A 202 23.39 -5.72 7.72
N LEU A 203 24.30 -5.83 8.68
CA LEU A 203 24.24 -6.87 9.71
C LEU A 203 22.94 -6.78 10.52
N GLN A 204 22.59 -5.57 10.97
CA GLN A 204 21.32 -5.29 11.61
C GLN A 204 20.15 -5.68 10.69
N GLY A 205 20.21 -5.32 9.42
CA GLY A 205 19.23 -5.70 8.41
C GLY A 205 18.99 -7.20 8.33
N LEU A 206 20.04 -8.02 8.25
CA LEU A 206 19.92 -9.48 8.22
C LEU A 206 19.24 -10.04 9.48
N VAL A 207 19.53 -9.46 10.65
CA VAL A 207 18.83 -9.81 11.90
C VAL A 207 17.35 -9.42 11.83
N PHE A 208 17.06 -8.22 11.34
CA PHE A 208 15.68 -7.74 11.15
C PHE A 208 14.91 -8.54 10.09
N PHE A 209 15.54 -9.06 9.04
CA PHE A 209 14.93 -9.99 8.10
C PHE A 209 14.36 -11.21 8.82
N ALA A 210 15.17 -11.83 9.66
CA ALA A 210 14.76 -13.00 10.44
C ALA A 210 13.64 -12.63 11.43
N ILE A 211 13.78 -11.52 12.16
CA ILE A 211 12.76 -11.04 13.10
C ILE A 211 11.43 -10.81 12.38
N TYR A 212 11.44 -10.05 11.27
CA TYR A 212 10.23 -9.79 10.50
C TYR A 212 9.61 -11.09 9.99
N TYR A 213 10.40 -11.99 9.41
CA TYR A 213 9.91 -13.27 8.91
C TYR A 213 9.18 -14.07 10.01
N PHE A 214 9.83 -14.30 11.15
CA PHE A 214 9.26 -15.13 12.22
C PHE A 214 8.09 -14.44 12.92
N VAL A 215 8.21 -13.14 13.24
CA VAL A 215 7.16 -12.38 13.92
C VAL A 215 5.93 -12.25 13.03
N PHE A 216 6.09 -11.86 11.77
CA PHE A 216 4.95 -11.73 10.85
C PHE A 216 4.28 -13.08 10.65
N ARG A 217 5.05 -14.13 10.35
CA ARG A 217 4.49 -15.47 10.13
C ARG A 217 3.74 -15.97 11.36
N PHE A 218 4.30 -15.77 12.56
CA PHE A 218 3.65 -16.13 13.81
C PHE A 218 2.33 -15.39 14.01
N ILE A 219 2.33 -14.06 13.88
CA ILE A 219 1.14 -13.24 14.10
C ILE A 219 0.07 -13.55 13.05
N ILE A 220 0.44 -13.69 11.77
CA ILE A 220 -0.48 -14.03 10.67
C ILE A 220 -1.20 -15.35 10.97
N ILE A 221 -0.46 -16.39 11.34
CA ILE A 221 -1.04 -17.72 11.62
C ILE A 221 -1.84 -17.69 12.93
N LYS A 222 -1.29 -17.10 13.98
CA LYS A 222 -1.88 -17.12 15.33
C LYS A 222 -3.22 -16.40 15.40
N PHE A 223 -3.35 -15.29 14.68
CA PHE A 223 -4.56 -14.45 14.67
C PHE A 223 -5.38 -14.58 13.38
N ASN A 224 -5.01 -15.51 12.50
CA ASN A 224 -5.63 -15.71 11.18
C ASN A 224 -5.82 -14.39 10.41
N LEU A 225 -4.76 -13.61 10.28
CA LEU A 225 -4.86 -12.29 9.64
C LEU A 225 -5.07 -12.39 8.13
N ALA A 226 -5.90 -11.49 7.60
CA ALA A 226 -6.23 -11.32 6.19
C ALA A 226 -5.08 -10.63 5.42
N THR A 227 -3.93 -11.29 5.30
CA THR A 227 -2.83 -10.81 4.44
C THR A 227 -3.04 -11.21 2.98
N PRO A 228 -2.34 -10.61 2.00
CA PRO A 228 -2.50 -10.95 0.59
C PRO A 228 -2.51 -12.47 0.33
N GLY A 229 -3.55 -12.95 -0.34
CA GLY A 229 -3.76 -14.37 -0.63
C GLY A 229 -4.31 -15.21 0.51
N ARG A 230 -4.83 -14.58 1.58
CA ARG A 230 -5.57 -15.25 2.67
C ARG A 230 -7.04 -14.85 2.77
N ASP A 231 -7.51 -13.91 1.96
CA ASP A 231 -8.92 -13.49 1.94
C ASP A 231 -9.87 -14.64 1.57
N GLU A 232 -10.97 -14.75 2.31
CA GLU A 232 -12.02 -15.78 2.15
C GLU A 232 -13.01 -15.41 1.03
N ASP A 233 -13.28 -14.12 0.80
CA ASP A 233 -14.30 -13.65 -0.16
C ASP A 233 -13.97 -13.94 -1.64
N GLU A 234 -12.69 -14.13 -1.98
CA GLU A 234 -12.26 -14.48 -3.33
C GLU A 234 -12.43 -15.98 -3.65
N GLU A 235 -12.56 -16.87 -2.65
CA GLU A 235 -12.74 -18.32 -2.87
C GLU A 235 -14.10 -18.66 -3.47
N MET A 236 -15.16 -17.95 -3.06
CA MET A 236 -16.50 -18.15 -3.63
C MET A 236 -16.54 -17.90 -5.14
N ILE A 237 -15.67 -17.02 -5.65
CA ILE A 237 -15.61 -16.66 -7.07
C ILE A 237 -14.78 -17.67 -7.86
N GLU A 238 -13.71 -18.24 -7.29
CA GLU A 238 -12.84 -19.19 -7.99
C GLU A 238 -13.40 -20.63 -7.99
N GLU A 239 -14.06 -21.08 -6.91
CA GLU A 239 -14.68 -22.41 -6.86
C GLU A 239 -15.88 -22.54 -7.82
N GLU A 240 -16.67 -21.49 -7.98
CA GLU A 240 -17.80 -21.44 -8.93
C GLU A 240 -17.33 -21.43 -10.41
N VAL A 241 -16.08 -21.04 -10.64
CA VAL A 241 -15.41 -21.06 -11.95
C VAL A 241 -14.75 -22.43 -12.21
N ALA A 242 -14.16 -23.06 -11.19
CA ALA A 242 -13.54 -24.39 -11.29
C ALA A 242 -14.56 -25.53 -11.41
N ALA A 243 -15.75 -25.42 -10.80
CA ALA A 243 -16.80 -26.43 -10.88
C ALA A 243 -17.46 -26.56 -12.27
N VAL A 244 -17.22 -25.59 -13.18
CA VAL A 244 -17.88 -25.51 -14.50
C VAL A 244 -16.93 -25.78 -15.66
N THR A 245 -15.61 -25.76 -15.43
CA THR A 245 -14.58 -26.06 -16.45
C THR A 245 -14.35 -27.57 -16.68
N SER A 246 -15.13 -28.45 -16.04
CA SER A 246 -15.07 -29.91 -16.24
C SER A 246 -15.74 -30.42 -17.51
N ASN A 247 -16.40 -29.56 -18.31
CA ASN A 247 -16.97 -29.96 -19.60
C ASN A 247 -16.13 -29.42 -20.75
N GLY A 248 -15.30 -30.31 -21.30
CA GLY A 248 -14.31 -30.04 -22.33
C GLY A 248 -14.85 -29.26 -23.53
N SER A 249 -14.26 -28.10 -23.77
CA SER A 249 -14.16 -27.45 -25.08
C SER A 249 -12.97 -26.49 -25.02
N THR A 250 -12.01 -26.69 -25.92
CA THR A 250 -10.81 -25.87 -26.09
C THR A 250 -11.16 -24.51 -26.68
N VAL A 251 -11.76 -23.66 -25.85
CA VAL A 251 -11.74 -22.21 -25.99
C VAL A 251 -10.78 -21.71 -24.91
N SER A 252 -9.87 -20.79 -25.24
CA SER A 252 -8.94 -20.19 -24.27
C SER A 252 -9.69 -19.86 -22.98
N ALA A 253 -9.22 -20.36 -21.83
CA ALA A 253 -9.93 -20.26 -20.55
C ALA A 253 -10.30 -18.81 -20.17
N LYS A 254 -9.58 -17.83 -20.72
CA LYS A 254 -9.88 -16.40 -20.59
C LYS A 254 -11.09 -15.96 -21.41
N ASP A 255 -11.21 -16.42 -22.65
CA ASP A 255 -12.33 -16.06 -23.54
C ASP A 255 -13.63 -16.67 -23.01
N ALA A 256 -13.57 -17.90 -22.48
CA ALA A 256 -14.69 -18.54 -21.81
C ALA A 256 -15.11 -17.79 -20.52
N LYS A 257 -14.14 -17.27 -19.75
CA LYS A 257 -14.41 -16.47 -18.55
C LYS A 257 -15.17 -15.19 -18.90
N PHE A 258 -14.68 -14.40 -19.85
CA PHE A 258 -15.30 -13.12 -20.21
C PHE A 258 -16.68 -13.30 -20.81
N LYS A 259 -16.85 -14.32 -21.65
CA LYS A 259 -18.16 -14.69 -22.20
C LYS A 259 -19.15 -15.04 -21.10
N ARG A 260 -18.75 -15.83 -20.10
CA ARG A 260 -19.62 -16.20 -18.97
C ARG A 260 -19.96 -15.00 -18.09
N GLN A 261 -19.00 -14.11 -17.83
CA GLN A 261 -19.27 -12.87 -17.10
C GLN A 261 -20.27 -12.00 -17.86
N ALA A 262 -20.07 -11.83 -19.17
CA ALA A 262 -20.98 -11.09 -20.03
C ALA A 262 -22.39 -11.68 -20.01
N GLU A 263 -22.55 -13.00 -20.19
CA GLU A 263 -23.85 -13.69 -20.16
C GLU A 263 -24.57 -13.53 -18.81
N THR A 264 -23.82 -13.66 -17.71
CA THR A 264 -24.37 -13.55 -16.35
C THR A 264 -24.82 -12.13 -16.05
N ILE A 265 -23.99 -11.14 -16.36
CA ILE A 265 -24.31 -9.71 -16.20
C ILE A 265 -25.49 -9.34 -17.09
N TYR A 266 -25.46 -9.71 -18.37
CA TYR A 266 -26.51 -9.38 -19.33
C TYR A 266 -27.85 -10.00 -18.95
N ALA A 267 -27.87 -11.24 -18.49
CA ALA A 267 -29.08 -11.89 -17.98
C ALA A 267 -29.59 -11.26 -16.67
N GLY A 268 -28.68 -10.79 -15.80
CA GLY A 268 -29.04 -10.06 -14.59
C GLY A 268 -29.60 -8.66 -14.85
N LEU A 269 -29.25 -8.04 -15.98
CA LEU A 269 -29.82 -6.76 -16.41
C LEU A 269 -31.21 -6.90 -17.04
N GLY A 270 -31.74 -8.11 -17.22
CA GLY A 270 -33.00 -8.36 -17.93
C GLY A 270 -32.84 -8.60 -19.44
N GLY A 271 -31.60 -8.75 -19.92
CA GLY A 271 -31.28 -9.07 -21.31
C GLY A 271 -31.69 -8.00 -22.32
N ASP A 272 -31.85 -8.41 -23.57
CA ASP A 272 -32.10 -7.51 -24.71
C ASP A 272 -33.40 -6.70 -24.59
N ALA A 273 -34.40 -7.26 -23.90
CA ALA A 273 -35.64 -6.56 -23.62
C ALA A 273 -35.42 -5.29 -22.78
N ASN A 274 -34.44 -5.30 -21.88
CA ASN A 274 -34.20 -4.24 -20.91
C ASN A 274 -32.95 -3.38 -21.19
N VAL A 275 -31.89 -3.93 -21.77
CA VAL A 275 -30.63 -3.20 -22.00
C VAL A 275 -30.71 -2.33 -23.26
N THR A 276 -30.53 -1.01 -23.12
CA THR A 276 -30.57 -0.05 -24.24
C THR A 276 -29.21 0.37 -24.75
N SER A 277 -28.21 0.47 -23.87
CA SER A 277 -26.86 0.88 -24.21
C SER A 277 -25.82 0.12 -23.40
N ILE A 278 -24.70 -0.20 -24.05
CA ILE A 278 -23.55 -0.87 -23.45
C ILE A 278 -22.33 -0.05 -23.84
N ASP A 279 -21.72 0.56 -22.83
CA ASP A 279 -20.46 1.30 -22.94
C ASP A 279 -19.54 0.85 -21.78
N ASN A 280 -18.26 1.20 -21.83
CA ASN A 280 -17.33 0.90 -20.76
C ASN A 280 -16.28 1.99 -20.57
N CYS A 281 -15.77 2.11 -19.35
CA CYS A 281 -14.57 2.89 -19.05
C CYS A 281 -13.48 1.97 -18.50
N THR A 282 -12.37 2.52 -17.96
CA THR A 282 -11.17 1.74 -17.56
C THR A 282 -11.44 0.54 -16.65
N THR A 283 -12.46 0.59 -15.79
CA THR A 283 -12.76 -0.50 -14.85
C THR A 283 -14.23 -0.87 -14.71
N ARG A 284 -15.13 -0.19 -15.44
CA ARG A 284 -16.59 -0.30 -15.23
C ARG A 284 -17.34 -0.38 -16.55
N LEU A 285 -18.34 -1.25 -16.60
CA LEU A 285 -19.40 -1.20 -17.61
C LEU A 285 -20.33 -0.03 -17.24
N ARG A 286 -20.73 0.72 -18.25
CA ARG A 286 -21.71 1.81 -18.19
C ARG A 286 -22.90 1.39 -19.03
N LEU A 287 -23.97 1.02 -18.35
CA LEU A 287 -25.11 0.36 -18.96
C LEU A 287 -26.33 1.23 -18.77
N GLU A 288 -27.13 1.33 -19.83
CA GLU A 288 -28.43 1.96 -19.77
C GLU A 288 -29.51 0.87 -19.89
N VAL A 289 -30.52 0.95 -19.03
CA VAL A 289 -31.64 0.00 -18.95
C VAL A 289 -32.98 0.72 -18.98
N LYS A 290 -33.99 0.08 -19.57
CA LYS A 290 -35.35 0.64 -19.65
C LYS A 290 -36.02 0.67 -18.28
N ASP A 291 -35.83 -0.38 -17.48
CA ASP A 291 -36.46 -0.54 -16.17
C ASP A 291 -35.46 -1.11 -15.16
N MET A 292 -35.14 -0.32 -14.13
CA MET A 292 -34.22 -0.70 -13.06
C MET A 292 -34.79 -1.76 -12.11
N SER A 293 -36.11 -1.96 -12.09
CA SER A 293 -36.77 -2.95 -11.23
C SER A 293 -36.55 -4.39 -11.70
N LEU A 294 -36.26 -4.57 -13.00
CA LEU A 294 -35.95 -5.86 -13.62
C LEU A 294 -34.49 -6.29 -13.42
N VAL A 295 -33.67 -5.45 -12.79
CA VAL A 295 -32.25 -5.73 -12.56
C VAL A 295 -32.08 -6.59 -11.31
N ASP A 296 -31.55 -7.80 -11.50
CA ASP A 296 -31.16 -8.70 -10.43
C ASP A 296 -29.70 -8.47 -10.01
N GLU A 297 -29.52 -7.64 -8.98
CA GLU A 297 -28.20 -7.34 -8.44
C GLU A 297 -27.47 -8.57 -7.88
N LYS A 298 -28.19 -9.56 -7.34
CA LYS A 298 -27.56 -10.76 -6.78
C LYS A 298 -26.96 -11.60 -7.90
N LYS A 299 -27.69 -11.76 -8.99
CA LYS A 299 -27.22 -12.46 -10.19
C LYS A 299 -26.07 -11.73 -10.88
N ILE A 300 -26.09 -10.39 -10.91
CA ILE A 300 -24.95 -9.63 -11.45
C ILE A 300 -23.73 -9.83 -10.55
N LYS A 301 -23.88 -9.81 -9.22
CA LYS A 301 -22.77 -10.03 -8.27
C LYS A 301 -22.15 -11.43 -8.38
N SER A 302 -22.93 -12.46 -8.70
CA SER A 302 -22.40 -13.82 -8.94
C SER A 302 -21.51 -13.92 -10.19
N ALA A 303 -21.41 -12.87 -11.02
CA ALA A 303 -20.44 -12.81 -12.11
C ALA A 303 -19.00 -12.53 -11.64
N GLY A 304 -18.74 -12.44 -10.33
CA GLY A 304 -17.40 -12.17 -9.77
C GLY A 304 -16.94 -10.73 -10.02
N ILE A 305 -17.87 -9.79 -9.94
CA ILE A 305 -17.62 -8.35 -10.10
C ILE A 305 -17.28 -7.69 -8.74
N ALA A 306 -16.54 -6.59 -8.76
CA ALA A 306 -16.16 -5.86 -7.56
C ALA A 306 -17.30 -5.04 -6.95
N GLY A 307 -18.36 -4.72 -7.72
CA GLY A 307 -19.51 -3.99 -7.21
C GLY A 307 -20.45 -3.44 -8.28
N ILE A 308 -21.59 -2.92 -7.84
CA ILE A 308 -22.65 -2.34 -8.68
C ILE A 308 -22.96 -0.95 -8.13
N ASN A 309 -23.15 0.03 -9.01
CA ASN A 309 -23.59 1.38 -8.66
C ASN A 309 -24.75 1.82 -9.54
N LYS A 310 -25.92 2.08 -8.93
CA LYS A 310 -27.09 2.63 -9.62
C LYS A 310 -26.96 4.15 -9.66
N VAL A 311 -26.71 4.71 -10.84
CA VAL A 311 -26.42 6.14 -11.02
C VAL A 311 -27.70 6.95 -11.19
N SER A 312 -28.71 6.38 -11.85
CA SER A 312 -30.05 6.95 -11.99
C SER A 312 -31.07 5.85 -12.26
N ASP A 313 -32.34 6.21 -12.45
CA ASP A 313 -33.43 5.26 -12.74
C ASP A 313 -33.24 4.44 -14.03
N HIS A 314 -32.33 4.85 -14.92
CA HIS A 314 -32.02 4.15 -16.17
C HIS A 314 -30.54 3.82 -16.33
N ASN A 315 -29.65 4.27 -15.44
CA ASN A 315 -28.20 4.09 -15.59
C ASN A 315 -27.62 3.25 -14.46
N ILE A 316 -26.91 2.19 -14.83
CA ILE A 316 -26.22 1.29 -13.90
C ILE A 316 -24.77 1.09 -14.32
N GLN A 317 -23.88 1.10 -13.32
CA GLN A 317 -22.47 0.80 -13.52
C GLN A 317 -22.11 -0.50 -12.83
N VAL A 318 -21.42 -1.37 -13.55
CA VAL A 318 -20.92 -2.66 -13.04
C VAL A 318 -19.40 -2.62 -13.01
N ILE A 319 -18.80 -2.79 -11.84
CA ILE A 319 -17.34 -2.68 -11.63
C ILE A 319 -16.71 -4.05 -11.89
N VAL A 320 -16.10 -4.23 -13.05
CA VAL A 320 -15.50 -5.50 -13.47
C VAL A 320 -13.99 -5.53 -13.17
N GLY A 321 -13.30 -4.39 -13.28
CA GLY A 321 -11.83 -4.31 -13.19
C GLY A 321 -11.18 -4.00 -14.54
N THR A 322 -9.86 -4.10 -14.64
CA THR A 322 -9.08 -3.68 -15.84
C THR A 322 -9.42 -4.46 -17.11
N GLU A 323 -10.03 -5.63 -16.97
CA GLU A 323 -10.41 -6.52 -18.08
C GLU A 323 -11.81 -6.21 -18.64
N VAL A 324 -12.43 -5.08 -18.24
CA VAL A 324 -13.81 -4.75 -18.58
C VAL A 324 -14.09 -4.64 -20.07
N GLN A 325 -13.09 -4.26 -20.88
CA GLN A 325 -13.23 -4.19 -22.33
C GLN A 325 -13.64 -5.54 -22.92
N PHE A 326 -13.00 -6.63 -22.48
CA PHE A 326 -13.30 -7.97 -22.99
C PHE A 326 -14.71 -8.44 -22.63
N VAL A 327 -15.21 -8.04 -21.45
CA VAL A 327 -16.58 -8.33 -21.04
C VAL A 327 -17.59 -7.50 -21.83
N ALA A 328 -17.27 -6.22 -22.10
CA ALA A 328 -18.11 -5.35 -22.93
C ALA A 328 -18.24 -5.89 -24.36
N ASP A 329 -17.13 -6.32 -24.97
CA ASP A 329 -17.11 -6.86 -26.33
C ASP A 329 -17.98 -8.14 -26.45
N GLU A 330 -17.92 -9.04 -25.46
CA GLU A 330 -18.79 -10.23 -25.42
C GLU A 330 -20.26 -9.85 -25.18
N MET A 331 -20.54 -8.86 -24.33
CA MET A 331 -21.91 -8.37 -24.11
C MET A 331 -22.52 -7.77 -25.37
N ILE A 332 -21.74 -7.05 -26.18
CA ILE A 332 -22.20 -6.49 -27.46
C ILE A 332 -22.59 -7.61 -28.43
N LYS A 333 -21.88 -8.75 -28.43
CA LYS A 333 -22.23 -9.92 -29.26
C LYS A 333 -23.53 -10.62 -28.83
N LEU A 334 -23.93 -10.49 -27.56
CA LEU A 334 -25.16 -11.07 -27.03
C LEU A 334 -26.42 -10.28 -27.39
N ARG A 335 -26.25 -8.98 -27.68
CA ARG A 335 -27.34 -8.09 -28.09
C ARG A 335 -27.81 -8.46 -29.49
N LYS A 336 -29.12 -8.52 -29.70
CA LYS A 336 -29.73 -8.90 -30.98
C LYS A 336 -30.54 -7.76 -31.62
#